data_AF-X1MU75-F1
#
_entry.id   AF-X1MU75-F1
#
_cell.length_a   1.000
_cell.length_b   1.000
_cell.length_c   1.000
_cell.angle_alpha   90.00
_cell.angle_beta   90.00
_cell.angle_gamma   90.00
#
_symmetry.space_group_name_H-M   'P 1'
#
loop_
_entity.id
_entity.type
_entity.pdbx_description
1 polymer ?
#
loop_
_entity_poly.entity_id
_entity_poly.type
_entity_poly.pdbx_seq_one_letter_code
_entity_poly.pdbx_strand_id
1 'polypeptide(L)'
;MINLDLSIIYLLGAIILLFVSHYKPDEIYAQIDWRIIFFLIGLNILAGTLEENGLIEIVSSKLLNLTKGNINILSFTILGVSTFTSSFFDNIPIIALAIPIIENISRHLGSSITVFWWALALGANIGANGTLIGTASNLIVADIAEKNKQPIPFWY
;
A
#
# COMPACT_ATOMS: atom_id res chain seq x y z
N MET A 1 8.54 -8.32 -26.13
CA MET A 1 7.49 -7.72 -25.26
C MET A 1 7.55 -6.23 -25.47
N ILE A 2 6.42 -5.59 -25.76
CA ILE A 2 6.37 -4.14 -25.96
C ILE A 2 6.58 -3.50 -24.59
N ASN A 3 7.68 -2.75 -24.42
CA ASN A 3 8.08 -2.15 -23.14
C ASN A 3 7.32 -0.83 -22.92
N LEU A 4 5.98 -0.92 -22.87
CA LEU A 4 5.10 0.22 -22.61
C LEU A 4 4.94 0.40 -21.11
N ASP A 5 5.10 1.64 -20.65
CA ASP A 5 4.77 1.99 -19.28
C ASP A 5 3.31 1.68 -18.96
N LEU A 6 3.07 1.15 -17.76
CA LEU A 6 1.74 0.84 -17.25
C LEU A 6 0.79 2.04 -17.36
N SER A 7 1.29 3.25 -17.12
CA SER A 7 0.53 4.51 -17.27
C SER A 7 -0.05 4.68 -18.67
N ILE A 8 0.72 4.33 -19.71
CA ILE A 8 0.28 4.43 -21.10
C ILE A 8 -0.82 3.39 -21.38
N ILE A 9 -0.67 2.19 -20.85
CA ILE A 9 -1.66 1.11 -20.98
C ILE A 9 -2.99 1.52 -20.33
N TYR A 10 -2.94 2.07 -19.10
CA TYR A 10 -4.14 2.56 -18.41
C TYR A 10 -4.81 3.72 -19.15
N LEU A 11 -4.04 4.70 -19.62
CA LEU A 11 -4.58 5.85 -20.36
C LEU A 11 -5.22 5.41 -21.69
N LEU A 12 -4.57 4.51 -22.43
CA LEU A 12 -5.14 3.97 -23.67
C LEU A 12 -6.45 3.23 -23.40
N GLY A 13 -6.49 2.39 -22.36
CA GLY A 13 -7.72 1.71 -21.94
C GLY A 13 -8.85 2.68 -21.59
N ALA A 14 -8.55 3.73 -20.83
CA ALA A 14 -9.51 4.77 -20.47
C ALA A 14 -10.03 5.52 -21.71
N ILE A 15 -9.15 5.87 -22.65
CA ILE A 15 -9.52 6.53 -23.92
C ILE A 15 -10.45 5.62 -24.74
N ILE A 16 -10.11 4.34 -24.88
CA ILE A 16 -10.94 3.38 -25.62
C ILE A 16 -12.33 3.26 -24.96
N LEU A 17 -12.39 3.15 -23.63
CA LEU A 17 -13.65 3.07 -22.89
C LEU A 17 -14.49 4.34 -23.02
N LEU A 18 -13.87 5.52 -23.05
CA LEU A 18 -14.54 6.79 -23.32
C LEU A 18 -15.22 6.79 -24.70
N PHE A 19 -14.51 6.31 -25.73
CA PHE A 19 -15.07 6.21 -27.08
C PHE A 19 -16.22 5.20 -27.18
N VAL A 20 -16.13 4.07 -26.47
CA VAL A 20 -17.17 3.01 -26.52
C VAL A 20 -18.40 3.37 -25.70
N SER A 21 -18.20 3.94 -24.51
CA SER A 21 -19.28 4.15 -23.54
C SER A 21 -20.13 5.40 -23.81
N HIS A 22 -19.66 6.33 -24.64
CA HIS A 22 -20.33 7.59 -24.96
C HIS A 22 -20.66 8.48 -23.74
N TYR A 23 -20.09 8.18 -22.57
CA TYR A 23 -20.21 9.04 -21.39
C TYR A 23 -19.48 10.37 -21.63
N LYS A 24 -20.05 11.46 -21.12
CA LYS A 24 -19.37 12.76 -21.13
C LYS A 24 -18.21 12.72 -20.14
N PRO A 25 -17.03 13.26 -20.49
CA PRO A 25 -15.88 13.29 -19.57
C PRO A 25 -16.23 13.90 -18.20
N ASP A 26 -17.09 14.93 -18.18
CA ASP A 26 -17.54 15.59 -16.95
C ASP A 26 -18.26 14.65 -15.97
N GLU A 27 -19.03 13.69 -16.48
CA GLU A 27 -19.73 12.69 -15.65
C GLU A 27 -18.77 11.65 -15.07
N ILE A 28 -17.65 11.40 -15.74
CA ILE A 28 -16.60 10.48 -15.26
C ILE A 28 -15.74 11.17 -14.21
N TYR A 29 -15.32 12.43 -14.43
CA TYR A 29 -14.54 13.18 -13.45
C TYR A 29 -15.28 13.35 -12.11
N ALA A 30 -16.61 13.44 -12.15
CA ALA A 30 -17.46 13.50 -10.96
C ALA A 30 -17.48 12.18 -10.16
N GLN A 31 -17.17 11.05 -10.79
CA GLN A 31 -17.12 9.73 -10.15
C GLN A 31 -15.73 9.39 -9.58
N ILE A 32 -14.69 10.15 -9.95
CA ILE A 32 -13.35 9.96 -9.41
C ILE A 32 -13.31 10.42 -7.95
N ASP A 33 -12.86 9.55 -7.05
CA ASP A 33 -12.60 9.95 -5.66
C ASP A 33 -11.25 10.69 -5.56
N TRP A 34 -11.30 11.99 -5.79
CA TRP A 34 -10.14 12.88 -5.72
C TRP A 34 -9.40 12.81 -4.38
N ARG A 35 -10.07 12.42 -3.29
CA ARG A 35 -9.46 12.30 -1.96
C ARG A 35 -8.36 11.24 -1.95
N ILE A 36 -8.58 10.12 -2.66
CA ILE A 36 -7.60 9.02 -2.76
C ILE A 36 -6.35 9.49 -3.52
N ILE A 37 -6.54 10.23 -4.62
CA ILE A 37 -5.43 10.75 -5.43
C ILE A 37 -4.58 11.71 -4.60
N PHE A 38 -5.20 12.70 -3.94
CA PHE A 38 -4.47 13.66 -3.10
C PHE A 38 -3.82 13.00 -1.88
N PHE A 39 -4.46 11.99 -1.29
CA PHE A 39 -3.88 11.20 -0.22
C PHE A 39 -2.61 10.47 -0.67
N LEU A 40 -2.64 9.78 -1.82
CA LEU A 40 -1.47 9.10 -2.38
C LEU A 40 -0.35 10.08 -2.71
N ILE A 41 -0.66 11.24 -3.31
CA ILE A 41 0.32 12.29 -3.58
C ILE A 41 0.97 12.76 -2.27
N GLY A 42 0.17 13.13 -1.27
CA GLY A 42 0.67 13.59 0.03
C GLY A 42 1.53 12.54 0.73
N LEU A 43 1.13 11.27 0.65
CA LEU A 43 1.89 10.17 1.20
C LEU A 43 3.24 9.96 0.50
N ASN A 44 3.28 10.01 -0.84
CA ASN A 44 4.53 9.90 -1.59
C ASN A 44 5.47 11.08 -1.28
N ILE A 45 4.93 12.29 -1.12
CA ILE A 45 5.69 13.45 -0.65
C ILE A 45 6.24 13.21 0.74
N LEU A 46 5.40 12.76 1.69
CA LEU A 46 5.86 12.43 3.04
C LEU A 46 6.97 11.38 3.02
N ALA A 47 6.80 10.29 2.27
CA ALA A 47 7.81 9.25 2.10
C ALA A 47 9.14 9.84 1.58
N GLY A 48 9.10 10.68 0.54
CA GLY A 48 10.29 11.37 0.03
C GLY A 48 10.94 12.31 1.05
N THR A 49 10.15 13.05 1.83
CA THR A 49 10.70 13.91 2.90
C THR A 49 11.32 13.11 4.04
N LEU A 50 10.79 11.94 4.37
CA LEU A 50 11.38 11.05 5.38
C LEU A 50 12.70 10.45 4.91
N GLU A 51 12.86 10.24 3.59
CA GLU A 51 14.11 9.82 2.96
C GLU A 51 15.18 10.88 3.13
N GLU A 52 14.90 12.14 2.75
CA GLU A 52 15.86 13.25 2.86
C GLU A 52 16.26 13.55 4.31
N ASN A 53 15.34 13.36 5.26
CA ASN A 53 15.61 13.59 6.69
C ASN A 53 16.36 12.43 7.39
N GLY A 54 16.72 11.36 6.66
CA GLY A 54 17.50 10.24 7.20
C GLY A 54 16.70 9.32 8.14
N LEU A 55 15.39 9.51 8.27
CA LEU A 55 14.55 8.62 9.09
C LEU A 55 14.48 7.21 8.49
N ILE A 56 14.50 7.11 7.16
CA ILE A 56 14.59 5.82 6.47
C ILE A 56 15.87 5.08 6.86
N GLU A 57 17.01 5.78 6.92
CA GLU A 57 18.30 5.21 7.32
C GLU A 57 18.30 4.73 8.78
N ILE A 58 17.67 5.50 9.68
CA ILE A 58 17.54 5.11 11.09
C ILE A 58 16.70 3.83 11.22
N VAL A 59 15.57 3.74 10.50
CA VAL A 59 14.68 2.57 10.57
C VAL A 59 15.34 1.34 9.94
N SER A 60 15.94 1.48 8.75
CA SER A 60 16.63 0.38 8.07
C SER A 60 17.80 -0.15 8.89
N SER A 61 18.67 0.73 9.40
CA SER A 61 19.81 0.33 10.22
C SER A 61 19.38 -0.34 11.52
N LYS A 62 18.30 0.15 12.16
CA LYS A 62 17.74 -0.49 13.36
C LYS A 62 17.17 -1.87 13.05
N LEU A 63 16.45 -2.06 11.95
CA LEU A 63 15.96 -3.36 11.50
C LEU A 63 17.12 -4.32 11.20
N LEU A 64 18.16 -3.85 10.51
CA LEU A 64 19.36 -4.64 10.22
C LEU A 64 20.09 -5.07 11.50
N ASN A 65 20.25 -4.15 12.45
CA ASN A 65 20.90 -4.43 13.74
C ASN A 65 20.09 -5.42 14.59
N LEU A 66 18.76 -5.28 14.66
CA LEU A 66 17.88 -6.19 15.38
C LEU A 66 17.92 -7.61 14.81
N THR A 67 18.00 -7.72 13.48
CA THR A 67 17.96 -8.99 12.76
C THR A 67 19.35 -9.56 12.48
N LYS A 68 20.41 -8.83 12.86
CA LYS A 68 21.82 -9.12 12.55
C LYS A 68 22.07 -9.37 11.06
N GLY A 69 21.30 -8.73 10.19
CA GLY A 69 21.36 -8.91 8.74
C GLY A 69 20.90 -10.28 8.23
N ASN A 70 20.27 -11.11 9.07
CA ASN A 70 19.74 -12.40 8.63
C ASN A 70 18.46 -12.20 7.80
N ILE A 71 18.52 -12.60 6.53
CA ILE A 71 17.42 -12.42 5.56
C ILE A 71 16.11 -13.05 6.06
N ASN A 72 16.16 -14.22 6.67
CA ASN A 72 14.94 -14.90 7.15
C ASN A 72 14.30 -14.13 8.30
N ILE A 73 15.10 -13.75 9.31
CA ILE A 73 14.61 -13.01 10.48
C ILE A 73 14.06 -11.65 10.05
N LEU A 74 14.74 -10.97 9.12
CA LEU A 74 14.30 -9.70 8.58
C LEU A 74 12.99 -9.83 7.80
N SER A 75 12.84 -10.88 6.99
CA SER A 75 11.61 -11.17 6.27
C SER A 75 10.43 -11.42 7.22
N PHE A 76 10.63 -12.22 8.28
CA PHE A 76 9.59 -12.43 9.30
C PHE A 76 9.27 -11.15 10.08
N THR A 77 10.26 -10.29 10.31
CA THR A 77 10.06 -9.00 10.96
C THR A 77 9.23 -8.07 10.08
N ILE A 78 9.56 -7.97 8.78
CA ILE A 78 8.78 -7.18 7.81
C ILE A 78 7.34 -7.70 7.74
N LEU A 79 7.16 -9.02 7.65
CA LEU A 79 5.84 -9.65 7.64
C LEU A 79 5.06 -9.30 8.91
N GLY A 80 5.65 -9.52 10.10
CA GLY A 80 4.97 -9.26 11.38
C GLY A 80 4.61 -7.78 11.59
N VAL A 81 5.54 -6.87 11.29
CA VAL A 81 5.31 -5.43 11.43
C VAL A 81 4.25 -4.94 10.44
N SER A 82 4.31 -5.38 9.18
CA SER A 82 3.29 -5.01 8.18
C SER A 82 1.92 -5.59 8.51
N THR A 83 1.84 -6.84 9.00
CA THR A 83 0.59 -7.42 9.50
C THR A 83 0.01 -6.61 10.65
N PHE A 84 0.80 -6.37 11.69
CA PHE A 84 0.31 -5.63 12.86
C PHE A 84 -0.14 -4.22 12.50
N THR A 85 0.67 -3.50 11.71
CA THR A 85 0.35 -2.11 11.37
C THR A 85 -0.84 -2.04 10.43
N SER A 86 -0.92 -2.92 9.43
CA SER A 86 -2.04 -2.93 8.48
C SER A 86 -3.34 -3.46 9.09
N SER A 87 -3.31 -4.07 10.28
CA SER A 87 -4.53 -4.35 11.05
C SER A 87 -5.22 -3.10 11.57
N PHE A 88 -4.54 -1.97 11.72
CA PHE A 88 -5.16 -0.73 12.21
C PHE A 88 -5.23 0.36 11.15
N PHE A 89 -4.35 0.31 10.14
CA PHE A 89 -4.24 1.29 9.08
C PHE A 89 -4.46 0.63 7.73
N ASP A 90 -4.97 1.40 6.78
CA ASP A 90 -5.13 0.94 5.40
C ASP A 90 -3.78 0.41 4.84
N ASN A 91 -3.82 -0.67 4.07
CA ASN A 91 -2.61 -1.31 3.54
C ASN A 91 -1.86 -0.42 2.54
N ILE A 92 -2.56 0.44 1.79
CA ILE A 92 -1.97 1.33 0.80
C ILE A 92 -0.85 2.20 1.42
N PRO A 93 -1.12 2.96 2.50
CA PRO A 93 -0.08 3.81 3.09
C PRO A 93 1.07 3.04 3.73
N ILE A 94 0.78 1.90 4.35
CA ILE A 94 1.80 1.06 4.98
C ILE A 94 2.79 0.52 3.94
N ILE A 95 2.29 0.06 2.79
CA ILE A 95 3.14 -0.44 1.71
C ILE A 95 4.01 0.68 1.14
N ALA A 96 3.43 1.84 0.85
CA ALA A 96 4.16 2.97 0.28
C ALA A 96 5.27 3.50 1.21
N LEU A 97 5.07 3.49 2.53
CA LEU A 97 6.14 3.83 3.49
C LEU A 97 7.22 2.74 3.59
N ALA A 98 6.86 1.47 3.41
CA ALA A 98 7.77 0.35 3.52
C ALA A 98 8.67 0.18 2.29
N ILE A 99 8.22 0.56 1.08
CA ILE A 99 9.00 0.48 -0.16
C ILE A 99 10.39 1.11 -0.02
N PRO A 100 10.54 2.40 0.33
CA PRO A 100 11.86 3.02 0.38
C PRO A 100 12.72 2.47 1.53
N ILE A 101 12.11 1.95 2.61
CA ILE A 101 12.82 1.26 3.69
C ILE A 101 13.43 -0.07 3.19
N ILE A 102 12.66 -0.87 2.45
CA ILE A 102 13.13 -2.15 1.89
C ILE A 102 14.21 -1.91 0.83
N GLU A 103 14.05 -0.89 -0.02
CA GLU A 103 15.08 -0.50 -0.97
C GLU A 103 16.37 -0.07 -0.27
N ASN A 104 16.27 0.69 0.83
CA ASN A 104 17.46 1.07 1.58
C ASN A 104 18.16 -0.13 2.25
N ILE A 105 17.39 -1.07 2.80
CA ILE A 105 17.89 -2.35 3.32
C ILE A 105 18.58 -3.16 2.21
N SER A 106 18.01 -3.18 1.00
CA SER A 106 18.59 -3.84 -0.17
C SER A 106 20.01 -3.35 -0.46
N ARG A 107 20.16 -2.01 -0.51
CA ARG A 107 21.44 -1.35 -0.79
C ARG A 107 22.52 -1.76 0.21
N HIS A 108 22.14 -1.92 1.48
CA HIS A 108 23.06 -2.34 2.54
C HIS A 108 23.44 -3.83 2.48
N LEU A 109 22.50 -4.71 2.11
CA LEU A 109 22.72 -6.16 2.08
C LEU A 109 23.31 -6.67 0.76
N GLY A 110 23.21 -5.91 -0.34
CA GLY A 110 23.68 -6.31 -1.67
C GLY A 110 23.01 -7.58 -2.22
N SER A 111 21.87 -7.98 -1.64
CA SER A 111 21.16 -9.24 -1.93
C SER A 111 19.83 -8.99 -2.63
N SER A 112 19.35 -10.01 -3.35
CA SER A 112 18.00 -10.04 -3.91
C SER A 112 16.95 -9.83 -2.83
N ILE A 113 16.07 -8.85 -3.06
CA ILE A 113 15.01 -8.40 -2.14
C ILE A 113 13.65 -9.04 -2.39
N THR A 114 13.56 -9.98 -3.32
CA THR A 114 12.29 -10.61 -3.70
C THR A 114 11.54 -11.16 -2.49
N VAL A 115 12.25 -11.73 -1.50
CA VAL A 115 11.64 -12.28 -0.28
C VAL A 115 11.02 -11.17 0.59
N PHE A 116 11.64 -9.99 0.66
CA PHE A 116 11.11 -8.86 1.43
C PHE A 116 9.84 -8.30 0.80
N TRP A 117 9.77 -8.26 -0.54
CA TRP A 117 8.56 -7.88 -1.24
C TRP A 117 7.40 -8.84 -0.97
N TRP A 118 7.67 -10.14 -0.98
CA TRP A 118 6.66 -11.14 -0.59
C TRP A 118 6.24 -11.02 0.86
N ALA A 119 7.19 -10.82 1.78
CA ALA A 119 6.91 -10.63 3.19
C ALA A 119 6.00 -9.40 3.44
N LEU A 120 6.30 -8.27 2.78
CA LEU A 120 5.49 -7.06 2.86
C LEU A 120 4.10 -7.27 2.25
N ALA A 121 4.03 -7.85 1.05
CA ALA A 121 2.76 -8.08 0.35
C ALA A 121 1.84 -9.00 1.15
N LEU A 122 2.37 -10.13 1.63
CA LEU A 122 1.61 -11.07 2.47
C LEU A 122 1.23 -10.43 3.80
N GLY A 123 2.19 -9.80 4.48
CA GLY A 123 1.97 -9.22 5.78
C GLY A 123 0.91 -8.12 5.77
N ALA A 124 1.00 -7.17 4.84
CA ALA A 124 0.03 -6.09 4.68
C ALA A 124 -1.37 -6.61 4.32
N ASN A 125 -1.48 -7.58 3.41
CA ASN A 125 -2.78 -8.13 3.03
C ASN A 125 -3.43 -8.94 4.17
N ILE A 126 -2.65 -9.75 4.89
CA ILE A 126 -3.15 -10.46 6.08
C ILE A 126 -3.58 -9.44 7.15
N GLY A 127 -2.75 -8.42 7.37
CA GLY A 127 -3.01 -7.35 8.33
C GLY A 127 -4.31 -6.61 8.05
N ALA A 128 -4.53 -6.18 6.80
CA ALA A 128 -5.73 -5.44 6.38
C ALA A 128 -7.05 -6.16 6.65
N ASN A 129 -7.02 -7.50 6.73
CA ASN A 129 -8.19 -8.32 7.07
C ASN A 129 -8.33 -8.56 8.58
N GLY A 130 -7.38 -8.11 9.39
CA GLY A 130 -7.36 -8.33 10.83
C GLY A 130 -8.35 -7.48 11.63
N THR A 131 -8.80 -6.34 11.10
CA THR A 131 -9.87 -5.54 11.71
C THR A 131 -10.78 -4.90 10.66
N LEU A 132 -11.94 -4.40 11.13
CA LEU A 132 -12.91 -3.69 10.30
C LEU A 132 -12.36 -2.39 9.68
N ILE A 133 -11.36 -1.76 10.31
CA ILE A 133 -10.74 -0.51 9.84
C ILE A 133 -9.46 -0.73 9.01
N GLY A 134 -9.00 -1.97 8.87
CA GLY A 134 -7.75 -2.31 8.18
C GLY A 134 -7.74 -2.02 6.68
N THR A 135 -8.90 -1.81 6.06
CA THR A 135 -9.00 -1.32 4.68
C THR A 135 -10.32 -0.58 4.43
N ALA A 136 -10.30 0.38 3.51
CA ALA A 136 -11.51 1.06 3.04
C ALA A 136 -12.62 0.10 2.57
N SER A 137 -12.26 -1.05 1.99
CA SER A 137 -13.24 -2.04 1.52
C SER A 137 -14.08 -2.62 2.66
N ASN A 138 -13.46 -2.91 3.81
CA ASN A 138 -14.15 -3.46 4.99
C ASN A 138 -15.15 -2.45 5.55
N LEU A 139 -14.77 -1.16 5.58
CA LEU A 139 -15.65 -0.07 5.98
C LEU A 139 -16.83 0.14 5.03
N ILE A 140 -16.61 0.02 3.72
CA ILE A 140 -17.69 0.11 2.72
C ILE A 140 -18.70 -1.02 2.95
N VAL A 141 -18.24 -2.25 3.16
CA VAL A 141 -19.12 -3.39 3.46
C VAL A 141 -19.88 -3.16 4.76
N ALA A 142 -19.22 -2.67 5.81
CA ALA A 142 -19.86 -2.34 7.09
C ALA A 142 -20.95 -1.27 6.94
N ASP A 143 -20.69 -0.19 6.20
CA ASP A 143 -21.64 0.89 5.91
C ASP A 143 -22.86 0.38 5.12
N ILE A 144 -22.64 -0.48 4.12
CA ILE A 144 -23.73 -1.13 3.37
C ILE A 144 -24.57 -2.01 4.31
N ALA A 145 -23.93 -2.79 5.19
CA ALA A 145 -24.62 -3.68 6.11
C ALA A 145 -25.45 -2.90 7.14
N GLU A 146 -24.92 -1.79 7.65
CA GLU A 146 -25.63 -0.86 8.54
C GLU A 146 -26.88 -0.26 7.86
N LYS A 147 -26.75 0.19 6.60
CA LYS A 147 -27.89 0.68 5.79
C LYS A 147 -28.98 -0.38 5.59
N ASN A 148 -28.61 -1.67 5.58
CA ASN A 148 -29.55 -2.80 5.47
C ASN A 148 -30.03 -3.33 6.84
N LYS A 149 -29.77 -2.62 7.94
CA LYS A 149 -30.13 -3.01 9.31
C LYS A 149 -29.47 -4.32 9.78
N GLN A 150 -28.30 -4.65 9.24
CA GLN A 150 -27.46 -5.79 9.63
C GLN A 150 -26.06 -5.30 10.04
N PRO A 151 -25.91 -4.59 11.18
CA PRO A 151 -24.64 -3.99 11.55
C PRO A 151 -23.56 -5.05 11.82
N ILE A 152 -22.36 -4.83 11.29
CA ILE A 152 -21.18 -5.67 11.55
C ILE A 152 -20.43 -5.07 12.74
N PRO A 153 -20.30 -5.80 13.87
CA PRO A 153 -19.58 -5.28 15.02
C PRO A 153 -18.07 -5.22 14.74
N PHE A 154 -17.38 -4.27 15.37
CA PHE A 154 -15.96 -4.01 15.15
C PHE A 154 -15.04 -5.23 15.40
N TRP A 155 -15.44 -6.12 16.31
CA TRP A 155 -14.65 -7.29 16.75
C TRP A 155 -15.09 -8.62 16.11
N TYR A 156 -15.79 -8.61 14.98
CA TYR A 156 -16.13 -9.84 14.25
C TYR A 156 -14.99 -10.33 13.37
#